data_AF-A0AAD8D9P9-F1
#
_entry.id   AF-A0AAD8D9P9-F1
#
_cell.length_a   1.000
_cell.length_b   1.000
_cell.length_c   1.000
_cell.angle_alpha   90.00
_cell.angle_beta   90.00
_cell.angle_gamma   90.00
#
_symmetry.space_group_name_H-M   'P 1'
#
loop_
_entity.id
_entity.type
_entity.pdbx_description
1 polymer ?
#
loop_
_entity_poly.entity_id
_entity_poly.type
_entity_poly.pdbx_seq_one_letter_code
_entity_poly.pdbx_strand_id
1 'polypeptide(L)'
;MLQASQALNSENELKIKELEMKLALQEQDSMIVKNMKTDLSRLPDMERELKQLREENTYFRETRENNTLLKEETEGMRRKLERYENTIKDMVNLELGKEKLVMKLQAWENLEHATGLNIRTPEDLSREIIQIQQREITLKQQNYTVTSRARALEKARHQLQSEVLPLRTRLLEEQKKREQQDALVRRLQKRVLLLTKERDGMRAILESYDSELTASEYSPQLSRRVREAEEMVQKVQAHNSEMEVQLCKAQEEAGTFKLQAQTMEAEFNIVKSQAATADVSACVTGEEVNSLRLKIEELEAERSRLEEQNNILEMRLEKHNLQGDYDPTKTKVMHFKMNPASLAKQQQVEDVQQLREQCKQLQERVQVLQAGGAVLAEKGGVNLPSSQEVMDLRKQMESAELKNQRLKEVFKDKIQEFRAVCYTLTGYQIDITTENQYQLSSMYAEHKDDRLLFKANNQTGGSMQLLETDFSRTLHELIDLHLFHQNSIPAFLSAVTLDLFSRQTSV
;
A
#
# COMPACT_ATOMS: atom_id res chain seq x y z
N MET A 1 -122.72 -99.65 59.48
CA MET A 1 -121.48 -100.15 58.84
C MET A 1 -120.78 -99.11 57.95
N LEU A 2 -121.07 -97.80 58.03
CA LEU A 2 -120.36 -96.75 57.26
C LEU A 2 -119.31 -95.95 58.07
N GLN A 3 -119.38 -95.92 59.40
CA GLN A 3 -118.48 -95.09 60.23
C GLN A 3 -117.09 -95.73 60.49
N ALA A 4 -116.99 -97.06 60.56
CA ALA A 4 -115.70 -97.75 60.76
C ALA A 4 -114.78 -97.68 59.51
N SER A 5 -115.38 -97.59 58.32
CA SER A 5 -114.63 -97.43 57.06
C SER A 5 -114.05 -96.03 56.89
N GLN A 6 -114.67 -95.00 57.48
CA GLN A 6 -114.18 -93.61 57.41
C GLN A 6 -112.97 -93.37 58.32
N ALA A 7 -112.94 -93.95 59.53
CA ALA A 7 -111.79 -93.83 60.43
C ALA A 7 -110.55 -94.53 59.88
N LEU A 8 -110.69 -95.75 59.32
CA LEU A 8 -109.60 -96.47 58.67
C LEU A 8 -109.06 -95.73 57.43
N ASN A 9 -109.94 -95.06 56.68
CA ASN A 9 -109.51 -94.23 55.55
C ASN A 9 -108.71 -93.00 56.01
N SER A 10 -109.11 -92.32 57.08
CA SER A 10 -108.37 -91.16 57.59
C SER A 10 -106.98 -91.53 58.15
N GLU A 11 -106.86 -92.69 58.79
CA GLU A 11 -105.58 -93.20 59.31
C GLU A 11 -104.65 -93.61 58.16
N ASN A 12 -105.19 -94.24 57.12
CA ASN A 12 -104.45 -94.53 55.89
C ASN A 12 -104.03 -93.25 55.15
N GLU A 13 -104.89 -92.22 55.08
CA GLU A 13 -104.55 -90.92 54.48
C GLU A 13 -103.42 -90.19 55.24
N LEU A 14 -103.43 -90.22 56.58
CA LEU A 14 -102.35 -89.65 57.38
C LEU A 14 -101.03 -90.41 57.18
N LYS A 15 -101.09 -91.74 57.08
CA LYS A 15 -99.91 -92.57 56.83
C LYS A 15 -99.37 -92.39 55.41
N ILE A 16 -100.25 -92.20 54.43
CA ILE A 16 -99.88 -91.82 53.06
C ILE A 16 -99.17 -90.47 53.06
N LYS A 17 -99.72 -89.44 53.73
CA LYS A 17 -99.07 -88.12 53.83
C LYS A 17 -97.72 -88.16 54.53
N GLU A 18 -97.57 -88.95 55.58
CA GLU A 18 -96.29 -89.12 56.28
C GLU A 18 -95.26 -89.84 55.40
N LEU A 19 -95.70 -90.85 54.63
CA LEU A 19 -94.86 -91.55 53.65
C LEU A 19 -94.50 -90.65 52.47
N GLU A 20 -95.43 -89.82 51.97
CA GLU A 20 -95.20 -88.82 50.93
C GLU A 20 -94.19 -87.76 51.39
N MET A 21 -94.30 -87.30 52.64
CA MET A 21 -93.33 -86.36 53.22
C MET A 21 -91.95 -87.00 53.37
N LYS A 22 -91.88 -88.26 53.82
CA LYS A 22 -90.61 -89.01 53.89
C LYS A 22 -90.03 -89.28 52.50
N LEU A 23 -90.87 -89.54 51.50
CA LEU A 23 -90.44 -89.75 50.12
C LEU A 23 -89.93 -88.43 49.52
N ALA A 24 -90.60 -87.30 49.78
CA ALA A 24 -90.15 -85.97 49.35
C ALA A 24 -88.81 -85.57 50.02
N LEU A 25 -88.65 -85.86 51.32
CA LEU A 25 -87.37 -85.69 52.02
C LEU A 25 -86.29 -86.60 51.42
N GLN A 26 -86.60 -87.86 51.15
CA GLN A 26 -85.67 -88.80 50.52
C GLN A 26 -85.31 -88.40 49.08
N GLU A 27 -86.26 -87.85 48.33
CA GLU A 27 -86.03 -87.29 46.99
C GLU A 27 -85.14 -86.05 47.06
N GLN A 28 -85.39 -85.14 48.00
CA GLN A 28 -84.57 -83.96 48.25
C GLN A 28 -83.13 -84.35 48.66
N ASP A 29 -82.98 -85.30 49.59
CA ASP A 29 -81.69 -85.85 49.99
C ASP A 29 -80.99 -86.54 48.81
N SER A 30 -81.74 -87.26 47.96
CA SER A 30 -81.19 -87.85 46.74
C SER A 30 -80.71 -86.80 45.74
N MET A 31 -81.39 -85.65 45.64
CA MET A 31 -80.96 -84.54 44.80
C MET A 31 -79.70 -83.87 45.37
N ILE A 32 -79.62 -83.65 46.68
CA ILE A 32 -78.44 -83.09 47.34
C ILE A 32 -77.24 -84.05 47.18
N VAL A 33 -77.45 -85.35 47.36
CA VAL A 33 -76.39 -86.36 47.15
C VAL A 33 -75.96 -86.41 45.69
N LYS A 34 -76.88 -86.28 44.73
CA LYS A 34 -76.53 -86.19 43.30
C LYS A 34 -75.71 -84.93 43.01
N ASN A 35 -76.12 -83.77 43.51
CA ASN A 35 -75.39 -82.51 43.34
C ASN A 35 -74.01 -82.56 44.01
N MET A 36 -73.94 -83.09 45.23
CA MET A 36 -72.67 -83.26 45.94
C MET A 36 -71.78 -84.29 45.26
N LYS A 37 -72.34 -85.34 44.65
CA LYS A 37 -71.60 -86.30 43.84
C LYS A 37 -71.08 -85.67 42.54
N THR A 38 -71.85 -84.80 41.89
CA THR A 38 -71.36 -84.05 40.72
C THR A 38 -70.27 -83.04 41.10
N ASP A 39 -70.42 -82.35 42.22
CA ASP A 39 -69.40 -81.42 42.73
C ASP A 39 -68.12 -82.14 43.15
N LEU A 40 -68.24 -83.28 43.84
CA LEU A 40 -67.11 -84.16 44.19
C LEU A 40 -66.43 -84.74 42.95
N SER A 41 -67.18 -85.01 41.87
CA SER A 41 -66.59 -85.47 40.61
C SER A 41 -65.85 -84.35 39.85
N ARG A 42 -66.25 -83.10 40.02
CA ARG A 42 -65.61 -81.92 39.42
C ARG A 42 -64.39 -81.43 40.22
N LEU A 43 -64.36 -81.68 41.53
CA LEU A 43 -63.25 -81.32 42.42
C LEU A 43 -61.86 -81.74 41.90
N PRO A 44 -61.62 -82.99 41.44
CA PRO A 44 -60.31 -83.38 40.90
C PRO A 44 -59.95 -82.68 39.59
N ASP A 45 -60.93 -82.30 38.77
CA ASP A 45 -60.68 -81.51 37.55
C ASP A 45 -60.25 -80.09 37.92
N MET A 46 -60.95 -79.45 38.87
CA MET A 46 -60.57 -78.15 39.43
C MET A 46 -59.22 -78.17 40.15
N GLU A 47 -58.88 -79.27 40.85
CA GLU A 47 -57.57 -79.45 41.48
C GLU A 47 -56.45 -79.59 40.44
N ARG A 48 -56.71 -80.28 39.32
CA ARG A 48 -55.75 -80.37 38.20
C ARG A 48 -55.56 -79.01 37.53
N GLU A 49 -56.63 -78.26 37.28
CA GLU A 49 -56.56 -76.90 36.75
C GLU A 49 -55.81 -75.96 37.71
N LEU A 50 -56.09 -75.99 39.01
CA LEU A 50 -55.35 -75.22 40.01
C LEU A 50 -53.86 -75.59 40.06
N LYS A 51 -53.54 -76.87 39.87
CA LYS A 51 -52.15 -77.32 39.80
C LYS A 51 -51.45 -76.80 38.52
N GLN A 52 -52.12 -76.91 37.37
CA GLN A 52 -51.61 -76.35 36.10
C GLN A 52 -51.40 -74.84 36.20
N LEU A 53 -52.36 -74.08 36.73
CA LEU A 53 -52.23 -72.63 36.93
C LEU A 53 -51.12 -72.27 37.91
N ARG A 54 -50.84 -73.11 38.92
CA ARG A 54 -49.70 -72.94 39.83
C ARG A 54 -48.37 -73.18 39.11
N GLU A 55 -48.28 -74.25 38.32
CA GLU A 55 -47.11 -74.60 37.51
C GLU A 55 -46.82 -73.52 36.44
N GLU A 56 -47.85 -73.02 35.77
CA GLU A 56 -47.76 -71.89 34.84
C GLU A 56 -47.34 -70.61 35.56
N ASN A 57 -47.89 -70.32 36.74
CA ASN A 57 -47.46 -69.17 37.55
C ASN A 57 -45.99 -69.27 37.94
N THR A 58 -45.49 -70.45 38.33
CA THR A 58 -44.07 -70.65 38.61
C THR A 58 -43.22 -70.46 37.35
N TYR A 59 -43.65 -71.02 36.22
CA TYR A 59 -42.95 -70.87 34.94
C TYR A 59 -42.88 -69.39 34.48
N PHE A 60 -43.98 -68.65 34.60
CA PHE A 60 -44.00 -67.24 34.24
C PHE A 60 -43.15 -66.38 35.20
N ARG A 61 -43.07 -66.74 36.48
CA ARG A 61 -42.17 -66.07 37.43
C ARG A 61 -40.71 -66.30 37.06
N GLU A 62 -40.31 -67.55 36.83
CA GLU A 62 -38.94 -67.90 36.39
C GLU A 62 -38.59 -67.22 35.06
N THR A 63 -39.51 -67.22 34.10
CA THR A 63 -39.32 -66.56 32.81
C THR A 63 -39.19 -65.05 32.97
N ARG A 64 -39.95 -64.44 33.88
CA ARG A 64 -39.85 -63.01 34.20
C ARG A 64 -38.51 -62.69 34.85
N GLU A 65 -38.05 -63.50 35.78
CA GLU A 65 -36.73 -63.35 36.44
C GLU A 65 -35.59 -63.50 35.43
N ASN A 66 -35.63 -64.51 34.58
CA ASN A 66 -34.68 -64.68 33.48
C ASN A 66 -34.71 -63.49 32.51
N ASN A 67 -35.91 -62.98 32.18
CA ASN A 67 -36.05 -61.81 31.33
C ASN A 67 -35.48 -60.54 31.98
N THR A 68 -35.63 -60.38 33.31
CA THR A 68 -35.03 -59.26 34.04
C THR A 68 -33.51 -59.36 34.08
N LEU A 69 -32.94 -60.55 34.29
CA LEU A 69 -31.49 -60.75 34.24
C LEU A 69 -30.93 -60.46 32.85
N LEU A 70 -31.58 -60.94 31.79
CA LEU A 70 -31.19 -60.64 30.40
C LEU A 70 -31.30 -59.13 30.10
N LYS A 71 -32.29 -58.43 30.64
CA LYS A 71 -32.40 -56.96 30.51
C LYS A 71 -31.24 -56.27 31.23
N GLU A 72 -30.90 -56.69 32.43
CA GLU A 72 -29.76 -56.13 33.18
C GLU A 72 -28.42 -56.39 32.49
N GLU A 73 -28.22 -57.59 31.95
CA GLU A 73 -27.02 -57.92 31.15
C GLU A 73 -26.96 -57.07 29.88
N THR A 74 -28.06 -56.95 29.13
CA THR A 74 -28.10 -56.14 27.91
C THR A 74 -27.92 -54.64 28.21
N GLU A 75 -28.46 -54.12 29.31
CA GLU A 75 -28.18 -52.77 29.78
C GLU A 75 -26.73 -52.59 30.23
N GLY A 76 -26.16 -53.57 30.94
CA GLY A 76 -24.76 -53.57 31.34
C GLY A 76 -23.83 -53.54 30.14
N MET A 77 -24.12 -54.33 29.10
CA MET A 77 -23.38 -54.33 27.84
C MET A 77 -23.57 -53.02 27.07
N ARG A 78 -24.79 -52.46 27.03
CA ARG A 78 -25.04 -51.13 26.44
C ARG A 78 -24.22 -50.03 27.14
N ARG A 79 -24.19 -49.98 28.48
CA ARG A 79 -23.39 -49.00 29.23
C ARG A 79 -21.89 -49.18 28.98
N LYS A 80 -21.40 -50.42 28.85
CA LYS A 80 -20.01 -50.69 28.48
C LYS A 80 -19.70 -50.17 27.08
N LEU A 81 -20.58 -50.46 26.11
CA LEU A 81 -20.45 -49.98 24.74
C LEU A 81 -20.42 -48.44 24.70
N GLU A 82 -21.33 -47.78 25.39
CA GLU A 82 -21.38 -46.31 25.49
C GLU A 82 -20.08 -45.73 26.06
N ARG A 83 -19.49 -46.36 27.10
CA ARG A 83 -18.18 -45.96 27.63
C ARG A 83 -17.08 -46.11 26.58
N TYR A 84 -17.06 -47.24 25.86
CA TYR A 84 -16.08 -47.46 24.79
C TYR A 84 -16.25 -46.45 23.65
N GLU A 85 -17.48 -46.17 23.23
CA GLU A 85 -17.78 -45.15 22.22
C GLU A 85 -17.31 -43.77 22.66
N ASN A 86 -17.49 -43.40 23.92
CA ASN A 86 -17.00 -42.13 24.46
C ASN A 86 -15.46 -42.10 24.48
N THR A 87 -14.79 -43.18 24.89
CA THR A 87 -13.32 -43.23 24.82
C THR A 87 -12.79 -43.15 23.39
N ILE A 88 -13.49 -43.75 22.42
CA ILE A 88 -13.12 -43.66 20.99
C ILE A 88 -13.27 -42.20 20.51
N LYS A 89 -14.38 -41.53 20.86
CA LYS A 89 -14.56 -40.10 20.55
C LYS A 89 -13.43 -39.25 21.14
N ASP A 90 -13.05 -39.49 22.39
CA ASP A 90 -11.95 -38.76 23.03
C ASP A 90 -10.60 -39.02 22.36
N MET A 91 -10.31 -40.28 21.97
CA MET A 91 -9.10 -40.61 21.21
C MET A 91 -9.05 -39.90 19.87
N VAL A 92 -10.14 -39.91 19.10
CA VAL A 92 -10.23 -39.19 17.82
C VAL A 92 -10.02 -37.68 18.01
N ASN A 93 -10.63 -37.09 19.05
CA ASN A 93 -10.44 -35.67 19.36
C ASN A 93 -8.97 -35.34 19.69
N LEU A 94 -8.28 -36.21 20.43
CA LEU A 94 -6.87 -36.06 20.75
C LEU A 94 -5.97 -36.22 19.51
N GLU A 95 -6.25 -37.18 18.63
CA GLU A 95 -5.54 -37.37 17.37
C GLU A 95 -5.68 -36.15 16.45
N LEU A 96 -6.90 -35.63 16.29
CA LEU A 96 -7.13 -34.38 15.56
C LEU A 96 -6.41 -33.19 16.20
N GLY A 97 -6.34 -33.13 17.53
CA GLY A 97 -5.57 -32.13 18.26
C GLY A 97 -4.07 -32.23 17.97
N LYS A 98 -3.53 -33.44 17.95
CA LYS A 98 -2.12 -33.73 17.63
C LYS A 98 -1.80 -33.35 16.19
N GLU A 99 -2.63 -33.73 15.22
CA GLU A 99 -2.44 -33.37 13.81
C GLU A 99 -2.41 -31.85 13.61
N LYS A 100 -3.32 -31.11 14.26
CA LYS A 100 -3.32 -29.64 14.23
C LYS A 100 -2.03 -29.04 14.79
N LEU A 101 -1.48 -29.61 15.86
CA LEU A 101 -0.20 -29.16 16.43
C LEU A 101 0.98 -29.48 15.50
N VAL A 102 1.00 -30.67 14.90
CA VAL A 102 2.02 -31.07 13.92
C VAL A 102 1.98 -30.15 12.70
N MET A 103 0.80 -29.85 12.15
CA MET A 103 0.67 -28.91 11.04
C MET A 103 1.18 -27.51 11.39
N LYS A 104 0.92 -27.01 12.61
CA LYS A 104 1.48 -25.74 13.07
C LYS A 104 3.00 -25.79 13.16
N LEU A 105 3.56 -26.88 13.69
CA LEU A 105 5.00 -27.04 13.83
C LEU A 105 5.69 -27.13 12.46
N GLN A 106 5.13 -27.90 11.53
CA GLN A 106 5.60 -27.96 10.14
C GLN A 106 5.51 -26.60 9.44
N ALA A 107 4.48 -25.80 9.71
CA ALA A 107 4.39 -24.45 9.18
C ALA A 107 5.55 -23.55 9.66
N TRP A 108 5.98 -23.70 10.92
CA TRP A 108 7.17 -23.03 11.45
C TRP A 108 8.48 -23.57 10.86
N GLU A 109 8.61 -24.88 10.65
CA GLU A 109 9.80 -25.45 9.97
C GLU A 109 9.88 -25.03 8.49
N ASN A 110 8.74 -24.87 7.82
CA ASN A 110 8.69 -24.36 6.44
C ASN A 110 9.09 -22.89 6.35
N LEU A 111 8.88 -22.10 7.42
CA LEU A 111 9.30 -20.69 7.48
C LEU A 111 10.82 -20.55 7.40
N GLU A 112 11.60 -21.50 7.94
CA GLU A 112 13.06 -21.53 7.80
C GLU A 112 13.48 -21.62 6.33
N HIS A 113 12.84 -22.51 5.57
CA HIS A 113 13.12 -22.70 4.14
C HIS A 113 12.68 -21.50 3.29
N ALA A 114 11.58 -20.84 3.67
CA ALA A 114 11.05 -19.69 2.93
C ALA A 114 11.84 -18.39 3.18
N THR A 115 12.38 -18.21 4.38
CA THR A 115 13.03 -16.95 4.78
C THR A 115 14.56 -17.03 4.78
N GLY A 116 15.13 -18.23 4.78
CA GLY A 116 16.59 -18.43 4.92
C GLY A 116 17.12 -18.08 6.31
N LEU A 117 16.22 -17.81 7.26
CA LEU A 117 16.52 -17.54 8.66
C LEU A 117 16.22 -18.79 9.48
N ASN A 118 17.03 -19.08 10.51
CA ASN A 118 16.85 -20.24 11.39
C ASN A 118 15.69 -20.03 12.39
N ILE A 119 14.48 -19.81 11.87
CA ILE A 119 13.26 -19.58 12.67
C ILE A 119 12.45 -20.87 12.71
N ARG A 120 12.69 -21.69 13.73
CA ARG A 120 11.95 -22.95 13.95
C ARG A 120 10.87 -22.82 15.01
N THR A 121 11.02 -21.85 15.89
CA THR A 121 10.06 -21.60 16.98
C THR A 121 9.67 -20.13 17.03
N PRO A 122 8.49 -19.81 17.61
CA PRO A 122 8.10 -18.41 17.88
C PRO A 122 9.13 -17.65 18.73
N GLU A 123 9.89 -18.34 19.57
CA GLU A 123 10.97 -17.74 20.37
C GLU A 123 12.19 -17.37 19.51
N ASP A 124 12.49 -18.13 18.45
CA ASP A 124 13.54 -17.77 17.50
C ASP A 124 13.15 -16.49 16.74
N LEU A 125 11.88 -16.40 16.34
CA LEU A 125 11.36 -15.20 15.69
C LEU A 125 11.49 -13.97 16.61
N SER A 126 11.13 -14.11 17.90
CA SER A 126 11.26 -12.99 18.84
C SER A 126 12.72 -12.60 19.07
N ARG A 127 13.65 -13.56 19.14
CA ARG A 127 15.10 -13.30 19.20
C ARG A 127 15.60 -12.55 17.97
N GLU A 128 15.21 -12.98 16.77
CA GLU A 128 15.61 -12.30 15.53
C GLU A 128 15.01 -10.90 15.42
N ILE A 129 13.76 -10.71 15.82
CA ILE A 129 13.14 -9.37 15.91
C ILE A 129 13.93 -8.46 16.86
N ILE A 130 14.32 -8.96 18.04
CA ILE A 130 15.12 -8.18 19.00
C ILE A 130 16.49 -7.84 18.41
N GLN A 131 17.15 -8.77 17.73
CA GLN A 131 18.43 -8.49 17.05
C GLN A 131 18.28 -7.43 15.97
N ILE A 132 17.25 -7.52 15.13
CA ILE A 132 16.97 -6.53 14.08
C ILE A 132 16.69 -5.16 14.70
N GLN A 133 15.88 -5.10 15.76
CA GLN A 133 15.60 -3.86 16.48
C GLN A 133 16.88 -3.25 17.09
N GLN A 134 17.75 -4.07 17.67
CA GLN A 134 19.04 -3.60 18.19
C GLN A 134 19.93 -3.04 17.08
N ARG A 135 20.05 -3.75 15.95
CA ARG A 135 20.79 -3.28 14.76
C ARG A 135 20.23 -1.96 14.24
N GLU A 136 18.91 -1.84 14.15
CA GLU A 136 18.22 -0.62 13.71
C GLU A 136 18.51 0.55 14.65
N ILE A 137 18.48 0.33 15.97
CA ILE A 137 18.85 1.36 16.96
C ILE A 137 20.30 1.81 16.76
N THR A 138 21.23 0.87 16.60
CA THR A 138 22.65 1.20 16.36
C THR A 138 22.84 1.99 15.07
N LEU A 139 22.20 1.57 13.97
CA LEU A 139 22.24 2.28 12.69
C LEU A 139 21.63 3.69 12.80
N LYS A 140 20.52 3.85 13.51
CA LYS A 140 19.91 5.16 13.78
C LYS A 140 20.84 6.07 14.58
N GLN A 141 21.51 5.54 15.61
CA GLN A 141 22.50 6.29 16.38
C GLN A 141 23.67 6.72 15.50
N GLN A 142 24.22 5.81 14.68
CA GLN A 142 25.29 6.12 13.73
C GLN A 142 24.84 7.21 12.75
N ASN A 143 23.65 7.09 12.16
CA ASN A 143 23.10 8.07 11.24
C ASN A 143 22.94 9.45 11.91
N TYR A 144 22.47 9.50 13.17
CA TYR A 144 22.41 10.74 13.93
C TYR A 144 23.81 11.37 14.14
N THR A 145 24.83 10.56 14.45
CA THR A 145 26.20 11.06 14.60
C THR A 145 26.80 11.57 13.28
N VAL A 146 26.55 10.89 12.17
CA VAL A 146 26.99 11.33 10.84
C VAL A 146 26.27 12.61 10.43
N THR A 147 24.95 12.67 10.60
CA THR A 147 24.13 13.84 10.26
C THR A 147 24.53 15.07 11.08
N SER A 148 24.78 14.90 12.38
CA SER A 148 25.26 16.00 13.24
C SER A 148 26.66 16.48 12.87
N ARG A 149 27.58 15.57 12.52
CA ARG A 149 28.91 15.93 11.98
C ARG A 149 28.81 16.66 10.65
N ALA A 150 27.96 16.21 9.73
CA ALA A 150 27.73 16.86 8.45
C ALA A 150 27.21 18.30 8.64
N ARG A 151 26.21 18.50 9.51
CA ARG A 151 25.71 19.85 9.84
C ARG A 151 26.78 20.75 10.48
N ALA A 152 27.63 20.20 11.34
CA ALA A 152 28.73 20.94 11.94
C ALA A 152 29.76 21.39 10.89
N LEU A 153 30.12 20.49 9.96
CA LEU A 153 31.02 20.80 8.85
C LEU A 153 30.42 21.81 7.88
N GLU A 154 29.12 21.69 7.56
CA GLU A 154 28.42 22.69 6.75
C GLU A 154 28.44 24.06 7.42
N LYS A 155 28.18 24.14 8.74
CA LYS A 155 28.25 25.40 9.48
C LYS A 155 29.65 26.01 9.43
N ALA A 156 30.69 25.20 9.65
CA ALA A 156 32.08 25.64 9.55
C ALA A 156 32.42 26.12 8.14
N ARG A 157 31.93 25.43 7.10
CA ARG A 157 32.10 25.85 5.70
C ARG A 157 31.45 27.21 5.43
N HIS A 158 30.23 27.44 5.90
CA HIS A 158 29.54 28.71 5.74
C HIS A 158 30.27 29.85 6.49
N GLN A 159 30.80 29.58 7.69
CA GLN A 159 31.61 30.54 8.43
C GLN A 159 32.88 30.92 7.66
N LEU A 160 33.65 29.93 7.18
CA LEU A 160 34.85 30.17 6.38
C LEU A 160 34.53 30.91 5.06
N GLN A 161 33.43 30.57 4.38
CA GLN A 161 32.99 31.29 3.19
C GLN A 161 32.67 32.76 3.50
N SER A 162 32.02 33.03 4.64
CA SER A 162 31.71 34.39 5.09
C SER A 162 32.95 35.20 5.45
N GLU A 163 34.05 34.56 5.88
CA GLU A 163 35.33 35.22 6.16
C GLU A 163 36.18 35.43 4.91
N VAL A 164 36.17 34.49 3.96
CA VAL A 164 36.97 34.56 2.74
C VAL A 164 36.48 35.66 1.78
N LEU A 165 35.17 35.88 1.68
CA LEU A 165 34.59 36.92 0.82
C LEU A 165 35.10 38.34 1.15
N PRO A 166 35.03 38.84 2.40
CA PRO A 166 35.52 40.17 2.75
C PRO A 166 37.04 40.27 2.67
N LEU A 167 37.77 39.18 2.92
CA LEU A 167 39.23 39.18 2.73
C LEU A 167 39.60 39.31 1.24
N ARG A 168 38.87 38.63 0.34
CA ARG A 168 39.05 38.77 -1.11
C ARG A 168 38.73 40.18 -1.59
N THR A 169 37.67 40.82 -1.09
CA THR A 169 37.35 42.20 -1.47
C THR A 169 38.41 43.18 -0.99
N ARG A 170 38.88 43.05 0.26
CA ARG A 170 40.00 43.86 0.78
C ARG A 170 41.28 43.67 -0.04
N LEU A 171 41.61 42.44 -0.43
CA LEU A 171 42.78 42.17 -1.28
C LEU A 171 42.67 42.89 -2.63
N LEU A 172 41.50 42.86 -3.27
CA LEU A 172 41.25 43.56 -4.53
C LEU A 172 41.34 45.08 -4.37
N GLU A 173 40.84 45.62 -3.26
CA GLU A 173 40.95 47.06 -2.95
C GLU A 173 42.40 47.49 -2.77
N GLU A 174 43.20 46.72 -2.02
CA GLU A 174 44.63 47.00 -1.85
C GLU A 174 45.42 46.84 -3.14
N GLN A 175 45.08 45.87 -4.00
CA GLN A 175 45.66 45.74 -5.34
C GLN A 175 45.37 46.98 -6.19
N LYS A 176 44.12 47.47 -6.22
CA LYS A 176 43.78 48.70 -6.95
C LYS A 176 44.51 49.93 -6.41
N LYS A 177 44.64 50.07 -5.08
CA LYS A 177 45.41 51.16 -4.48
C LYS A 177 46.88 51.10 -4.88
N ARG A 178 47.48 49.91 -4.87
CA ARG A 178 48.85 49.70 -5.32
C ARG A 178 49.04 50.08 -6.78
N GLU A 179 48.15 49.65 -7.68
CA GLU A 179 48.20 50.02 -9.09
C GLU A 179 48.11 51.54 -9.31
N GLN A 180 47.24 52.23 -8.56
CA GLN A 180 47.12 53.69 -8.59
C GLN A 180 48.39 54.40 -8.11
N GLN A 181 49.00 53.90 -7.03
CA GLN A 181 50.28 54.40 -6.51
C GLN A 181 51.40 54.17 -7.51
N ASP A 182 51.52 52.98 -8.11
CA ASP A 182 52.51 52.67 -9.14
C ASP A 182 52.34 53.54 -10.39
N ALA A 183 51.10 53.87 -10.77
CA ALA A 183 50.83 54.82 -11.85
C ALA A 183 51.22 56.26 -11.49
N LEU A 184 51.04 56.68 -10.23
CA LEU A 184 51.48 57.98 -9.74
C LEU A 184 53.01 58.07 -9.72
N VAL A 185 53.70 57.05 -9.20
CA VAL A 185 55.17 56.99 -9.19
C VAL A 185 55.73 57.10 -10.61
N ARG A 186 55.17 56.35 -11.57
CA ARG A 186 55.58 56.44 -12.98
C ARG A 186 55.38 57.85 -13.58
N ARG A 187 54.31 58.56 -13.21
CA ARG A 187 54.09 59.95 -13.65
C ARG A 187 55.09 60.93 -13.03
N LEU A 188 55.35 60.80 -11.73
CA LEU A 188 56.32 61.63 -11.03
C LEU A 188 57.74 61.39 -11.55
N GLN A 189 58.13 60.14 -11.80
CA GLN A 189 59.42 59.81 -12.43
C GLN A 189 59.57 60.48 -13.81
N LYS A 190 58.54 60.46 -14.66
CA LYS A 190 58.55 61.18 -15.94
C LYS A 190 58.69 62.70 -15.76
N ARG A 191 57.99 63.29 -14.78
CA ARG A 191 58.07 64.74 -14.47
C ARG A 191 59.46 65.12 -14.00
N VAL A 192 60.05 64.34 -13.09
CA VAL A 192 61.42 64.53 -12.61
C VAL A 192 62.41 64.45 -13.76
N LEU A 193 62.28 63.45 -14.65
CA LEU A 193 63.14 63.34 -15.83
C LEU A 193 63.08 64.58 -16.73
N LEU A 194 61.88 65.13 -16.98
CA LEU A 194 61.72 66.34 -17.78
C LEU A 194 62.35 67.57 -17.10
N LEU A 195 62.09 67.77 -15.81
CA LEU A 195 62.69 68.87 -15.04
C LEU A 195 64.23 68.77 -14.99
N THR A 196 64.77 67.55 -14.86
CA THR A 196 66.22 67.31 -14.93
C THR A 196 66.77 67.72 -16.29
N LYS A 197 66.10 67.36 -17.40
CA LYS A 197 66.51 67.78 -18.75
C LYS A 197 66.40 69.29 -18.96
N GLU A 198 65.35 69.94 -18.46
CA GLU A 198 65.19 71.40 -18.53
C GLU A 198 66.28 72.11 -17.73
N ARG A 199 66.55 71.65 -16.50
CA ARG A 199 67.65 72.16 -15.66
C ARG A 199 68.99 72.03 -16.36
N ASP A 200 69.28 70.87 -16.94
CA ASP A 200 70.55 70.62 -17.62
C ASP A 200 70.68 71.42 -18.91
N GLY A 201 69.59 71.60 -19.66
CA GLY A 201 69.54 72.50 -20.81
C GLY A 201 69.80 73.96 -20.42
N MET A 202 69.16 74.47 -19.36
CA MET A 202 69.41 75.83 -18.84
C MET A 202 70.85 76.00 -18.36
N ARG A 203 71.41 75.00 -17.67
CA ARG A 203 72.82 75.01 -17.25
C ARG A 203 73.76 75.08 -18.45
N ALA A 204 73.53 74.25 -19.48
CA ALA A 204 74.33 74.28 -20.69
C ALA A 204 74.26 75.63 -21.43
N ILE A 205 73.09 76.27 -21.45
CA ILE A 205 72.92 77.62 -22.02
C ILE A 205 73.72 78.65 -21.20
N LEU A 206 73.63 78.63 -19.86
CA LEU A 206 74.41 79.52 -19.00
C LEU A 206 75.92 79.32 -19.17
N GLU A 207 76.38 78.06 -19.21
CA GLU A 207 77.79 77.71 -19.50
C GLU A 207 78.24 78.26 -20.85
N SER A 208 77.37 78.25 -21.87
CA SER A 208 77.70 78.87 -23.17
C SER A 208 77.86 80.39 -23.09
N TYR A 209 76.99 81.10 -22.37
CA TYR A 209 77.12 82.55 -22.17
C TYR A 209 78.32 82.93 -21.30
N ASP A 210 78.62 82.18 -20.22
CA ASP A 210 79.80 82.40 -19.39
C ASP A 210 81.10 82.18 -20.21
N SER A 211 81.09 81.24 -21.15
CA SER A 211 82.20 81.01 -22.07
C SER A 211 82.36 82.13 -23.12
N GLU A 212 81.29 82.84 -23.48
CA GLU A 212 81.30 83.99 -24.40
C GLU A 212 81.68 85.31 -23.69
N LEU A 213 81.19 85.54 -22.46
CA LEU A 213 81.48 86.74 -21.66
C LEU A 213 82.93 86.81 -21.15
N THR A 214 83.59 85.66 -21.00
CA THR A 214 85.01 85.61 -20.60
C THR A 214 85.98 85.85 -21.76
N ALA A 215 85.49 86.11 -22.99
CA ALA A 215 86.27 86.25 -24.21
C ALA A 215 87.08 87.55 -24.29
N SER A 216 88.13 87.64 -23.46
CA SER A 216 89.27 88.52 -23.70
C SER A 216 90.61 87.78 -23.79
N GLU A 217 90.67 86.45 -23.66
CA GLU A 217 91.95 85.71 -23.79
C GLU A 217 91.72 84.35 -24.45
N TYR A 218 91.85 84.34 -25.79
CA TYR A 218 91.56 83.18 -26.66
C TYR A 218 92.47 81.95 -26.41
N SER A 219 93.52 82.06 -25.58
CA SER A 219 94.45 80.96 -25.27
C SER A 219 94.09 80.18 -23.98
N PRO A 220 93.89 80.81 -22.80
CA PRO A 220 93.50 80.10 -21.58
C PRO A 220 92.04 79.64 -21.58
N GLN A 221 91.15 80.31 -22.33
CA GLN A 221 89.75 79.90 -22.44
C GLN A 221 89.57 78.63 -23.26
N LEU A 222 90.36 78.42 -24.31
CA LEU A 222 90.33 77.16 -25.06
C LEU A 222 90.81 76.00 -24.18
N SER A 223 91.86 76.20 -23.37
CA SER A 223 92.30 75.19 -22.40
C SER A 223 91.28 74.95 -21.28
N ARG A 224 90.51 75.96 -20.85
CA ARG A 224 89.38 75.75 -19.91
C ARG A 224 88.22 75.01 -20.57
N ARG A 225 87.82 75.37 -21.79
CA ARG A 225 86.78 74.66 -22.55
C ARG A 225 87.16 73.21 -22.87
N VAL A 226 88.44 72.96 -23.17
CA VAL A 226 88.95 71.59 -23.34
C VAL A 226 88.91 70.84 -22.01
N ARG A 227 89.30 71.47 -20.89
CA ARG A 227 89.24 70.83 -19.56
C ARG A 227 87.80 70.57 -19.09
N GLU A 228 86.88 71.49 -19.36
CA GLU A 228 85.44 71.33 -19.08
C GLU A 228 84.83 70.25 -19.97
N ALA A 229 85.21 70.18 -21.25
CA ALA A 229 84.81 69.09 -22.14
C ALA A 229 85.40 67.75 -21.69
N GLU A 230 86.65 67.71 -21.24
CA GLU A 230 87.30 66.52 -20.66
C GLU A 230 86.61 66.09 -19.36
N GLU A 231 86.24 67.02 -18.48
CA GLU A 231 85.46 66.73 -17.28
C GLU A 231 84.05 66.22 -17.60
N MET A 232 83.39 66.79 -18.61
CA MET A 232 82.08 66.32 -19.07
C MET A 232 82.18 64.93 -19.70
N VAL A 233 83.23 64.67 -20.48
CA VAL A 233 83.52 63.34 -21.01
C VAL A 233 83.82 62.36 -19.88
N GLN A 234 84.58 62.76 -18.84
CA GLN A 234 84.81 61.92 -17.66
C GLN A 234 83.53 61.65 -16.88
N LYS A 235 82.64 62.64 -16.71
CA LYS A 235 81.33 62.46 -16.05
C LYS A 235 80.42 61.54 -16.86
N VAL A 236 80.40 61.68 -18.19
CA VAL A 236 79.65 60.79 -19.08
C VAL A 236 80.25 59.39 -19.09
N GLN A 237 81.57 59.24 -19.09
CA GLN A 237 82.24 57.94 -18.97
C GLN A 237 81.97 57.28 -17.61
N ALA A 238 82.01 58.05 -16.51
CA ALA A 238 81.66 57.56 -15.18
C ALA A 238 80.19 57.12 -15.13
N HIS A 239 79.28 57.92 -15.69
CA HIS A 239 77.87 57.56 -15.75
C HIS A 239 77.61 56.34 -16.66
N ASN A 240 78.28 56.25 -17.82
CA ASN A 240 78.22 55.07 -18.67
C ASN A 240 78.74 53.83 -17.94
N SER A 241 79.86 53.94 -17.21
CA SER A 241 80.37 52.83 -16.40
C SER A 241 79.41 52.43 -15.28
N GLU A 242 78.71 53.39 -14.65
CA GLU A 242 77.70 53.11 -13.64
C GLU A 242 76.47 52.45 -14.25
N MET A 243 76.02 52.91 -15.42
CA MET A 243 74.92 52.31 -16.17
C MET A 243 75.28 50.90 -16.65
N GLU A 244 76.51 50.66 -17.10
CA GLU A 244 77.02 49.33 -17.45
C GLU A 244 77.03 48.41 -16.23
N VAL A 245 77.45 48.88 -15.06
CA VAL A 245 77.38 48.11 -13.81
C VAL A 245 75.94 47.80 -13.41
N GLN A 246 75.00 48.75 -13.55
CA GLN A 246 73.59 48.52 -13.28
C GLN A 246 72.97 47.53 -14.28
N LEU A 247 73.37 47.59 -15.55
CA LEU A 247 72.90 46.69 -16.61
C LEU A 247 73.44 45.28 -16.40
N CYS A 248 74.72 45.13 -16.02
CA CYS A 248 75.30 43.85 -15.61
C CYS A 248 74.57 43.25 -14.39
N LYS A 249 74.29 44.05 -13.35
CA LYS A 249 73.51 43.59 -12.18
C LYS A 249 72.10 43.14 -12.55
N ALA A 250 71.39 43.91 -13.37
CA ALA A 250 70.06 43.54 -13.85
C ALA A 250 70.09 42.27 -14.72
N GLN A 251 71.15 42.07 -15.50
CA GLN A 251 71.34 40.88 -16.32
C GLN A 251 71.68 39.64 -15.47
N GLU A 252 72.46 39.81 -14.40
CA GLU A 252 72.70 38.76 -13.40
C GLU A 252 71.41 38.39 -12.66
N GLU A 253 70.62 39.36 -12.20
CA GLU A 253 69.32 39.13 -11.57
C GLU A 253 68.32 38.46 -12.52
N ALA A 254 68.25 38.89 -13.78
CA ALA A 254 67.44 38.21 -14.79
C ALA A 254 67.92 36.76 -15.04
N GLY A 255 69.23 36.53 -15.00
CA GLY A 255 69.84 35.21 -15.07
C GLY A 255 69.45 34.32 -13.87
N THR A 256 69.47 34.86 -12.65
CA THR A 256 69.08 34.11 -11.45
C THR A 256 67.58 33.80 -11.44
N PHE A 257 66.72 34.73 -11.84
CA PHE A 257 65.29 34.46 -11.99
C PHE A 257 64.99 33.42 -13.08
N LYS A 258 65.74 33.44 -14.19
CA LYS A 258 65.63 32.42 -15.23
C LYS A 258 66.05 31.04 -14.72
N LEU A 259 67.12 30.97 -13.93
CA LEU A 259 67.55 29.72 -13.29
C LEU A 259 66.49 29.22 -12.30
N GLN A 260 65.92 30.11 -11.48
CA GLN A 260 64.84 29.78 -10.53
C GLN A 260 63.58 29.29 -11.24
N ALA A 261 63.19 29.91 -12.35
CA ALA A 261 62.08 29.44 -13.17
C ALA A 261 62.36 28.06 -13.77
N GLN A 262 63.58 27.82 -14.28
CA GLN A 262 63.98 26.51 -14.80
C GLN A 262 64.03 25.43 -13.71
N THR A 263 64.48 25.76 -12.50
CA THR A 263 64.46 24.82 -11.37
C THR A 263 63.04 24.52 -10.93
N MET A 264 62.15 25.52 -10.85
CA MET A 264 60.73 25.30 -10.53
C MET A 264 60.01 24.50 -11.62
N GLU A 265 60.36 24.71 -12.90
CA GLU A 265 59.81 23.94 -14.02
C GLU A 265 60.32 22.49 -14.00
N ALA A 266 61.60 22.27 -13.66
CA ALA A 266 62.15 20.94 -13.45
C ALA A 266 61.50 20.23 -12.25
N GLU A 267 61.32 20.92 -11.13
CA GLU A 267 60.60 20.42 -9.95
C GLU A 267 59.14 20.10 -10.29
N PHE A 268 58.46 20.97 -11.04
CA PHE A 268 57.10 20.73 -11.52
C PHE A 268 57.02 19.49 -12.42
N ASN A 269 57.99 19.32 -13.33
CA ASN A 269 58.06 18.14 -14.19
C ASN A 269 58.39 16.86 -13.41
N ILE A 270 59.20 16.94 -12.34
CA ILE A 270 59.47 15.83 -11.43
C ILE A 270 58.23 15.49 -10.59
N VAL A 271 57.51 16.48 -10.06
CA VAL A 271 56.25 16.26 -9.33
C VAL A 271 55.17 15.70 -10.26
N LYS A 272 55.13 16.15 -11.51
CA LYS A 272 54.22 15.64 -12.54
C LYS A 272 54.55 14.21 -12.94
N SER A 273 55.83 13.85 -13.07
CA SER A 273 56.24 12.46 -13.33
C SER A 273 56.05 11.57 -12.10
N GLN A 274 56.24 12.10 -10.89
CA GLN A 274 55.91 11.41 -9.63
C GLN A 274 54.41 11.19 -9.46
N ALA A 275 53.57 12.14 -9.87
CA ALA A 275 52.12 11.98 -9.95
C ALA A 275 51.71 10.93 -10.99
N ALA A 276 52.39 10.88 -12.14
CA ALA A 276 52.19 9.84 -13.15
C ALA A 276 52.67 8.44 -12.70
N THR A 277 53.66 8.35 -11.79
CA THR A 277 54.01 7.06 -11.14
C THR A 277 53.11 6.72 -9.96
N ALA A 278 52.47 7.71 -9.33
CA ALA A 278 51.40 7.47 -8.35
C ALA A 278 50.12 6.91 -8.99
N ASP A 279 49.92 7.11 -10.30
CA ASP A 279 48.90 6.42 -11.10
C ASP A 279 49.19 4.91 -11.28
N VAL A 280 50.42 4.44 -11.07
CA VAL A 280 50.73 2.99 -11.08
C VAL A 280 50.32 2.33 -9.76
N SER A 281 50.38 3.05 -8.64
CA SER A 281 49.70 2.67 -7.39
C SER A 281 48.18 2.87 -7.46
N ALA A 282 47.67 3.58 -8.47
CA ALA A 282 46.24 3.69 -8.74
C ALA A 282 45.66 2.49 -9.50
N CYS A 283 46.45 1.47 -9.84
CA CYS A 283 45.90 0.22 -10.37
C CYS A 283 45.16 -0.58 -9.26
N VAL A 284 45.63 -0.50 -8.01
CA VAL A 284 44.96 -1.11 -6.85
C VAL A 284 43.74 -0.27 -6.42
N THR A 285 43.84 1.05 -6.46
CA THR A 285 42.67 1.92 -6.18
C THR A 285 41.68 1.98 -7.35
N GLY A 286 42.10 1.66 -8.58
CA GLY A 286 41.24 1.58 -9.75
C GLY A 286 40.30 0.38 -9.70
N GLU A 287 40.79 -0.78 -9.25
CA GLU A 287 39.95 -1.95 -8.98
C GLU A 287 38.98 -1.69 -7.82
N GLU A 288 39.43 -1.01 -6.76
CA GLU A 288 38.55 -0.57 -5.66
C GLU A 288 37.50 0.46 -6.14
N VAL A 289 37.90 1.43 -6.96
CA VAL A 289 36.97 2.42 -7.54
C VAL A 289 35.98 1.74 -8.50
N ASN A 290 36.42 0.76 -9.28
CA ASN A 290 35.55 0.00 -10.17
C ASN A 290 34.58 -0.90 -9.40
N SER A 291 35.03 -1.55 -8.32
CA SER A 291 34.15 -2.34 -7.44
C SER A 291 33.14 -1.46 -6.69
N LEU A 292 33.55 -0.25 -6.25
CA LEU A 292 32.64 0.73 -5.67
C LEU A 292 31.63 1.26 -6.70
N ARG A 293 32.04 1.47 -7.96
CA ARG A 293 31.12 1.84 -9.05
C ARG A 293 30.10 0.75 -9.34
N LEU A 294 30.54 -0.51 -9.46
CA LEU A 294 29.63 -1.64 -9.61
C LEU A 294 28.69 -1.76 -8.41
N LYS A 295 29.17 -1.51 -7.19
CA LYS A 295 28.32 -1.53 -6.00
C LYS A 295 27.30 -0.39 -5.99
N ILE A 296 27.66 0.78 -6.49
CA ILE A 296 26.73 1.90 -6.66
C ILE A 296 25.65 1.53 -7.68
N GLU A 297 26.03 0.96 -8.83
CA GLU A 297 25.06 0.50 -9.84
C GLU A 297 24.13 -0.60 -9.30
N GLU A 298 24.65 -1.57 -8.55
CA GLU A 298 23.83 -2.59 -7.87
C GLU A 298 22.84 -1.97 -6.89
N LEU A 299 23.29 -1.01 -6.07
CA LEU A 299 22.45 -0.34 -5.08
C LEU A 299 21.40 0.57 -5.76
N GLU A 300 21.72 1.19 -6.88
CA GLU A 300 20.78 1.98 -7.68
C GLU A 300 19.71 1.09 -8.34
N ALA A 301 20.10 -0.09 -8.82
CA ALA A 301 19.17 -1.09 -9.35
C ALA A 301 18.25 -1.66 -8.25
N GLU A 302 18.82 -1.98 -7.08
CA GLU A 302 18.04 -2.46 -5.93
C GLU A 302 17.08 -1.39 -5.41
N ARG A 303 17.53 -0.13 -5.35
CA ARG A 303 16.68 1.00 -5.01
C ARG A 303 15.52 1.17 -6.00
N SER A 304 15.79 1.11 -7.30
CA SER A 304 14.76 1.21 -8.34
C SER A 304 13.74 0.08 -8.23
N ARG A 305 14.21 -1.15 -7.96
CA ARG A 305 13.33 -2.32 -7.72
C ARG A 305 12.47 -2.14 -6.47
N LEU A 306 13.04 -1.64 -5.37
CA LEU A 306 12.30 -1.38 -4.14
C LEU A 306 11.28 -0.27 -4.33
N GLU A 307 11.62 0.80 -5.05
CA GLU A 307 10.68 1.88 -5.41
C GLU A 307 9.50 1.34 -6.22
N GLU A 308 9.75 0.48 -7.22
CA GLU A 308 8.67 -0.16 -7.99
C GLU A 308 7.78 -1.07 -7.12
N GLN A 309 8.38 -1.87 -6.23
CA GLN A 309 7.62 -2.67 -5.27
C GLN A 309 6.78 -1.80 -4.32
N ASN A 310 7.32 -0.68 -3.86
CA ASN A 310 6.61 0.23 -2.98
C ASN A 310 5.42 0.87 -3.70
N ASN A 311 5.60 1.33 -4.94
CA ASN A 311 4.53 1.87 -5.77
C ASN A 311 3.39 0.84 -5.99
N ILE A 312 3.73 -0.43 -6.22
CA ILE A 312 2.73 -1.51 -6.35
C ILE A 312 1.98 -1.71 -5.02
N LEU A 313 2.69 -1.69 -3.89
CA LEU A 313 2.06 -1.84 -2.57
C LEU A 313 1.17 -0.64 -2.22
N GLU A 314 1.59 0.58 -2.55
CA GLU A 314 0.80 1.79 -2.38
C GLU A 314 -0.48 1.74 -3.24
N MET A 315 -0.38 1.39 -4.52
CA MET A 315 -1.57 1.21 -5.37
C MET A 315 -2.53 0.14 -4.82
N ARG A 316 -2.00 -0.97 -4.28
CA ARG A 316 -2.82 -2.01 -3.66
C ARG A 316 -3.51 -1.48 -2.41
N LEU A 317 -2.80 -0.78 -1.53
CA LEU A 317 -3.36 -0.17 -0.34
C LEU A 317 -4.44 0.86 -0.69
N GLU A 318 -4.22 1.69 -1.71
CA GLU A 318 -5.22 2.66 -2.17
C GLU A 318 -6.46 1.97 -2.73
N LYS A 319 -6.30 0.90 -3.52
CA LYS A 319 -7.42 0.07 -3.98
C LYS A 319 -8.21 -0.54 -2.81
N HIS A 320 -7.52 -1.07 -1.81
CA HIS A 320 -8.15 -1.63 -0.61
C HIS A 320 -8.87 -0.55 0.21
N ASN A 321 -8.26 0.63 0.37
CA ASN A 321 -8.90 1.78 1.04
C ASN A 321 -10.16 2.24 0.29
N LEU A 322 -10.14 2.27 -1.05
CA LEU A 322 -11.33 2.58 -1.87
C LEU A 322 -12.42 1.50 -1.75
N GLN A 323 -12.06 0.26 -1.43
CA GLN A 323 -12.98 -0.84 -1.14
C GLN A 323 -13.48 -0.83 0.31
N GLY A 324 -12.97 0.08 1.15
CA GLY A 324 -13.38 0.23 2.54
C GLY A 324 -12.60 -0.63 3.53
N ASP A 325 -11.46 -1.20 3.14
CA ASP A 325 -10.54 -1.83 4.10
C ASP A 325 -9.96 -0.79 5.05
N TYR A 326 -9.74 -1.21 6.29
CA TYR A 326 -9.24 -0.35 7.36
C TYR A 326 -8.25 -1.11 8.24
N ASP A 327 -7.32 -0.38 8.84
CA ASP A 327 -6.35 -0.93 9.80
C ASP A 327 -7.04 -1.15 11.16
N PRO A 328 -7.18 -2.40 11.64
CA PRO A 328 -7.87 -2.71 12.89
C PRO A 328 -7.14 -2.21 14.14
N THR A 329 -5.85 -1.84 14.04
CA THR A 329 -5.10 -1.25 15.15
C THR A 329 -5.39 0.24 15.34
N LYS A 330 -5.73 0.96 14.26
CA LYS A 330 -6.00 2.39 14.26
C LYS A 330 -7.49 2.73 14.21
N THR A 331 -8.29 1.89 13.57
CA THR A 331 -9.69 2.20 13.28
C THR A 331 -10.58 1.04 13.71
N LYS A 332 -11.54 1.34 14.59
CA LYS A 332 -12.57 0.42 15.02
C LYS A 332 -13.91 0.82 14.40
N VAL A 333 -14.46 -0.05 13.55
CA VAL A 333 -15.78 0.19 12.95
C VAL A 333 -16.87 -0.19 13.95
N MET A 334 -17.78 0.75 14.19
CA MET A 334 -18.91 0.61 15.10
C MET A 334 -20.21 0.86 14.32
N HIS A 335 -21.23 0.02 14.54
CA HIS A 335 -22.56 0.24 14.02
C HIS A 335 -23.60 -0.08 15.11
N PHE A 336 -24.81 0.45 14.97
CA PHE A 336 -25.89 0.12 15.89
C PHE A 336 -26.22 -1.37 15.81
N LYS A 337 -26.42 -2.00 16.98
CA LYS A 337 -26.84 -3.41 17.08
C LYS A 337 -28.21 -3.62 16.44
N MET A 338 -29.11 -2.65 16.61
CA MET A 338 -30.38 -2.56 15.91
C MET A 338 -30.21 -1.61 14.73
N ASN A 339 -29.92 -2.15 13.56
CA ASN A 339 -29.83 -1.39 12.32
C ASN A 339 -30.90 -1.86 11.32
N PRO A 340 -31.24 -1.05 10.30
CA PRO A 340 -32.24 -1.44 9.30
C PRO A 340 -31.94 -2.79 8.62
N ALA A 341 -30.67 -3.13 8.40
CA ALA A 341 -30.28 -4.41 7.81
C ALA A 341 -30.49 -5.61 8.75
N SER A 342 -30.25 -5.45 10.06
CA SER A 342 -30.50 -6.47 11.07
C SER A 342 -31.99 -6.70 11.27
N LEU A 343 -32.79 -5.63 11.22
CA LEU A 343 -34.26 -5.71 11.24
C LEU A 343 -34.78 -6.44 9.99
N ALA A 344 -34.31 -6.08 8.80
CA ALA A 344 -34.68 -6.75 7.56
C ALA A 344 -34.28 -8.24 7.57
N LYS A 345 -33.09 -8.57 8.08
CA LYS A 345 -32.65 -9.96 8.23
C LYS A 345 -33.51 -10.73 9.24
N GLN A 346 -33.91 -10.10 10.34
CA GLN A 346 -34.80 -10.70 11.31
C GLN A 346 -36.19 -10.96 10.71
N GLN A 347 -36.77 -9.98 10.02
CA GLN A 347 -38.04 -10.13 9.30
C GLN A 347 -37.96 -11.25 8.27
N GLN A 348 -36.88 -11.31 7.47
CA GLN A 348 -36.69 -12.40 6.51
C GLN A 348 -36.63 -13.78 7.19
N VAL A 349 -36.01 -13.88 8.36
CA VAL A 349 -35.98 -15.12 9.14
C VAL A 349 -37.38 -15.48 9.66
N GLU A 350 -38.12 -14.50 10.16
CA GLU A 350 -39.51 -14.67 10.62
C GLU A 350 -40.43 -15.11 9.47
N ASP A 351 -40.32 -14.48 8.29
CA ASP A 351 -41.09 -14.83 7.10
C ASP A 351 -40.76 -16.25 6.62
N VAL A 352 -39.49 -16.64 6.60
CA VAL A 352 -39.07 -18.01 6.24
C VAL A 352 -39.59 -19.02 7.26
N GLN A 353 -39.63 -18.68 8.54
CA GLN A 353 -40.22 -19.54 9.56
C GLN A 353 -41.73 -19.68 9.36
N GLN A 354 -42.44 -18.57 9.13
CA GLN A 354 -43.88 -18.59 8.83
C GLN A 354 -44.19 -19.41 7.58
N LEU A 355 -43.41 -19.25 6.50
CA LEU A 355 -43.55 -20.05 5.28
C LEU A 355 -43.29 -21.53 5.53
N ARG A 356 -42.29 -21.88 6.36
CA ARG A 356 -42.03 -23.28 6.74
C ARG A 356 -43.19 -23.87 7.54
N GLU A 357 -43.74 -23.12 8.49
CA GLU A 357 -44.91 -23.51 9.27
C GLU A 357 -46.12 -23.74 8.35
N GLN A 358 -46.39 -22.81 7.44
CA GLN A 358 -47.46 -22.92 6.44
C GLN A 358 -47.25 -24.11 5.51
N CYS A 359 -46.03 -24.33 5.01
CA CYS A 359 -45.70 -25.49 4.20
C CYS A 359 -45.93 -26.81 4.96
N LYS A 360 -45.59 -26.85 6.24
CA LYS A 360 -45.83 -28.02 7.10
C LYS A 360 -47.33 -28.26 7.31
N GLN A 361 -48.09 -27.21 7.63
CA GLN A 361 -49.54 -27.28 7.76
C GLN A 361 -50.24 -27.69 6.46
N LEU A 362 -49.75 -27.19 5.31
CA LEU A 362 -50.23 -27.60 3.99
C LEU A 362 -49.87 -29.05 3.68
N GLN A 363 -48.66 -29.51 4.01
CA GLN A 363 -48.27 -30.91 3.87
C GLN A 363 -49.14 -31.83 4.73
N GLU A 364 -49.41 -31.46 5.98
CA GLU A 364 -50.31 -32.18 6.87
C GLU A 364 -51.75 -32.19 6.32
N ARG A 365 -52.25 -31.06 5.81
CA ARG A 365 -53.58 -30.98 5.19
C ARG A 365 -53.68 -31.79 3.90
N VAL A 366 -52.63 -31.82 3.08
CA VAL A 366 -52.55 -32.67 1.88
C VAL A 366 -52.50 -34.15 2.27
N GLN A 367 -51.78 -34.52 3.33
CA GLN A 367 -51.78 -35.90 3.85
C GLN A 367 -53.18 -36.31 4.33
N VAL A 368 -53.91 -35.44 5.04
CA VAL A 368 -55.30 -35.68 5.47
C VAL A 368 -56.25 -35.80 4.27
N LEU A 369 -56.08 -34.96 3.25
CA LEU A 369 -56.86 -35.03 2.00
C LEU A 369 -56.54 -36.32 1.21
N GLN A 370 -55.28 -36.74 1.13
CA GLN A 370 -54.86 -38.01 0.51
C GLN A 370 -55.34 -39.23 1.30
N ALA A 371 -55.46 -39.11 2.62
CA ALA A 371 -56.05 -40.13 3.49
C ALA A 371 -57.60 -40.19 3.43
N GLY A 372 -58.23 -39.41 2.54
CA GLY A 372 -59.68 -39.47 2.27
C GLY A 372 -60.56 -38.56 3.14
N GLY A 373 -59.99 -37.60 3.87
CA GLY A 373 -60.75 -36.64 4.69
C GLY A 373 -61.09 -35.36 3.94
N ALA A 374 -62.36 -35.15 3.60
CA ALA A 374 -62.84 -33.87 3.06
C ALA A 374 -62.93 -32.82 4.19
N VAL A 375 -62.18 -31.71 4.09
CA VAL A 375 -62.40 -30.53 4.95
C VAL A 375 -62.45 -29.23 4.14
N LEU A 376 -63.65 -28.66 4.21
CA LEU A 376 -64.11 -27.30 3.96
C LEU A 376 -63.04 -26.21 3.80
N ALA A 377 -63.18 -25.46 2.71
CA ALA A 377 -62.43 -24.25 2.41
C ALA A 377 -62.83 -23.11 3.35
N GLU A 378 -61.86 -22.55 4.08
CA GLU A 378 -61.97 -21.21 4.64
C GLU A 378 -61.11 -20.24 3.83
N LYS A 379 -61.71 -19.08 3.55
CA LYS A 379 -61.21 -18.00 2.71
C LYS A 379 -60.04 -17.29 3.40
N GLY A 380 -58.85 -17.37 2.81
CA GLY A 380 -57.75 -16.47 3.11
C GLY A 380 -57.96 -15.12 2.40
N GLY A 381 -58.22 -14.07 3.18
CA GLY A 381 -58.25 -12.69 2.69
C GLY A 381 -56.86 -12.24 2.27
N VAL A 382 -56.73 -11.80 1.02
CA VAL A 382 -55.53 -11.16 0.49
C VAL A 382 -55.50 -9.73 1.03
N ASN A 383 -54.59 -9.46 1.97
CA ASN A 383 -54.24 -8.10 2.38
C ASN A 383 -53.51 -7.42 1.22
N LEU A 384 -54.20 -6.48 0.57
CA LEU A 384 -53.61 -5.51 -0.35
C LEU A 384 -52.76 -4.53 0.49
N PRO A 385 -51.51 -4.22 0.14
CA PRO A 385 -50.73 -3.22 0.88
C PRO A 385 -51.40 -1.85 0.81
N SER A 386 -51.35 -1.15 1.95
CA SER A 386 -51.96 0.16 2.19
C SER A 386 -51.57 1.18 1.11
N SER A 387 -52.56 1.85 0.52
CA SER A 387 -52.40 2.91 -0.48
C SER A 387 -51.44 4.03 -0.05
N GLN A 388 -51.19 4.19 1.26
CA GLN A 388 -50.33 5.23 1.81
C GLN A 388 -48.84 4.94 1.58
N GLU A 389 -48.39 3.69 1.73
CA GLU A 389 -46.98 3.31 1.53
C GLU A 389 -46.58 3.39 0.06
N VAL A 390 -47.51 3.07 -0.85
CA VAL A 390 -47.31 3.24 -2.29
C VAL A 390 -47.17 4.72 -2.67
N MET A 391 -47.90 5.62 -2.00
CA MET A 391 -47.77 7.06 -2.22
C MET A 391 -46.44 7.60 -1.69
N ASP A 392 -46.00 7.16 -0.51
CA ASP A 392 -44.72 7.60 0.08
C ASP A 392 -43.52 7.10 -0.74
N LEU A 393 -43.56 5.86 -1.24
CA LEU A 393 -42.53 5.32 -2.14
C LEU A 393 -42.49 6.05 -3.49
N ARG A 394 -43.64 6.41 -4.07
CA ARG A 394 -43.70 7.23 -5.29
C ARG A 394 -43.08 8.60 -5.07
N LYS A 395 -43.38 9.24 -3.95
CA LYS A 395 -42.79 10.54 -3.58
C LYS A 395 -41.28 10.45 -3.37
N GLN A 396 -40.78 9.35 -2.79
CA GLN A 396 -39.34 9.11 -2.67
C GLN A 396 -38.68 8.88 -4.03
N MET A 397 -39.32 8.11 -4.93
CA MET A 397 -38.84 7.87 -6.29
C MET A 397 -38.75 9.18 -7.08
N GLU A 398 -39.80 10.00 -7.07
CA GLU A 398 -39.81 11.32 -7.69
C GLU A 398 -38.72 12.23 -7.12
N SER A 399 -38.51 12.21 -5.79
CA SER A 399 -37.45 13.00 -5.16
C SER A 399 -36.04 12.53 -5.57
N ALA A 400 -35.85 11.23 -5.77
CA ALA A 400 -34.59 10.64 -6.19
C ALA A 400 -34.33 10.90 -7.68
N GLU A 401 -35.36 10.79 -8.52
CA GLU A 401 -35.31 11.15 -9.94
C GLU A 401 -34.98 12.63 -10.13
N LEU A 402 -35.60 13.53 -9.35
CA LEU A 402 -35.31 14.95 -9.39
C LEU A 402 -33.87 15.26 -8.93
N LYS A 403 -33.38 14.56 -7.90
CA LYS A 403 -31.97 14.67 -7.48
C LYS A 403 -31.02 14.21 -8.59
N ASN A 404 -31.32 13.10 -9.27
CA ASN A 404 -30.53 12.59 -10.38
C ASN A 404 -30.56 13.53 -11.60
N GLN A 405 -31.72 14.15 -11.89
CA GLN A 405 -31.83 15.16 -12.95
C GLN A 405 -30.97 16.39 -12.63
N ARG A 406 -31.07 16.93 -11.41
CA ARG A 406 -30.23 18.06 -10.97
C ARG A 406 -28.75 17.69 -11.00
N LEU A 407 -28.38 16.47 -10.63
CA LEU A 407 -27.00 16.01 -10.70
C LEU A 407 -26.48 15.97 -12.15
N LYS A 408 -27.31 15.52 -13.10
CA LYS A 408 -26.99 15.54 -14.54
C LYS A 408 -26.85 16.97 -15.08
N GLU A 409 -27.70 17.89 -14.64
CA GLU A 409 -27.60 19.31 -14.98
C GLU A 409 -26.30 19.92 -14.47
N VAL A 410 -26.00 19.74 -13.18
CA VAL A 410 -24.74 20.24 -12.57
C VAL A 410 -23.52 19.63 -13.25
N PHE A 411 -23.55 18.33 -13.59
CA PHE A 411 -22.46 17.69 -14.33
C PHE A 411 -22.29 18.29 -15.72
N LYS A 412 -23.39 18.52 -16.44
CA LYS A 412 -23.37 19.16 -17.76
C LYS A 412 -22.79 20.56 -17.68
N ASP A 413 -23.23 21.36 -16.71
CA ASP A 413 -22.74 22.73 -16.48
C ASP A 413 -21.25 22.73 -16.14
N LYS A 414 -20.79 21.82 -15.28
CA LYS A 414 -19.37 21.69 -14.91
C LYS A 414 -18.48 21.24 -16.07
N ILE A 415 -18.95 20.31 -16.91
CA ILE A 415 -18.21 19.91 -18.11
C ILE A 415 -18.16 21.05 -19.13
N GLN A 416 -19.23 21.83 -19.27
CA GLN A 416 -19.23 23.01 -20.14
C GLN A 416 -18.28 24.09 -19.62
N GLU A 417 -18.27 24.36 -18.31
CA GLU A 417 -17.33 25.26 -17.65
C GLU A 417 -15.88 24.81 -17.91
N PHE A 418 -15.58 23.53 -17.70
CA PHE A 418 -14.25 22.96 -17.94
C PHE A 418 -13.84 23.08 -19.42
N ARG A 419 -14.73 22.77 -20.38
CA ARG A 419 -14.46 22.93 -21.81
C ARG A 419 -14.19 24.40 -22.17
N ALA A 420 -14.94 25.34 -21.61
CA ALA A 420 -14.74 26.77 -21.85
C ALA A 420 -13.36 27.25 -21.33
N VAL A 421 -12.95 26.76 -20.15
CA VAL A 421 -11.62 27.05 -19.57
C VAL A 421 -10.52 26.44 -20.44
N CYS A 422 -10.63 25.16 -20.83
CA CYS A 422 -9.66 24.52 -21.72
C CYS A 422 -9.55 25.25 -23.05
N TYR A 423 -10.67 25.62 -23.67
CA TYR A 423 -10.67 26.37 -24.93
C TYR A 423 -9.95 27.71 -24.79
N THR A 424 -10.17 28.44 -23.69
CA THR A 424 -9.54 29.74 -23.45
C THR A 424 -8.04 29.61 -23.16
N LEU A 425 -7.62 28.57 -22.43
CA LEU A 425 -6.22 28.39 -22.02
C LEU A 425 -5.35 27.76 -23.11
N THR A 426 -5.84 26.74 -23.80
CA THR A 426 -5.05 25.96 -24.76
C THR A 426 -5.35 26.32 -26.21
N GLY A 427 -6.46 27.02 -26.46
CA GLY A 427 -6.95 27.31 -27.81
C GLY A 427 -7.67 26.14 -28.48
N TYR A 428 -7.92 25.02 -27.80
CA TYR A 428 -8.60 23.85 -28.37
C TYR A 428 -9.95 23.59 -27.72
N GLN A 429 -10.99 23.50 -28.55
CA GLN A 429 -12.31 23.02 -28.15
C GLN A 429 -12.34 21.50 -28.27
N ILE A 430 -12.49 20.81 -27.13
CA ILE A 430 -12.50 19.35 -27.05
C ILE A 430 -13.93 18.85 -26.92
N ASP A 431 -14.44 18.23 -27.99
CA ASP A 431 -15.77 17.64 -28.05
C ASP A 431 -15.71 16.11 -28.12
N ILE A 432 -16.67 15.45 -27.46
CA ILE A 432 -16.78 13.99 -27.43
C ILE A 432 -17.79 13.60 -28.51
N THR A 433 -17.35 12.85 -29.52
CA THR A 433 -18.21 12.46 -30.66
C THR A 433 -18.90 11.12 -30.38
N THR A 434 -18.18 10.02 -30.54
CA THR A 434 -18.62 8.64 -30.27
C THR A 434 -17.75 8.04 -29.15
N GLU A 435 -18.09 6.83 -28.67
CA GLU A 435 -17.34 6.16 -27.59
C GLU A 435 -15.82 6.18 -27.84
N ASN A 436 -15.10 6.83 -26.93
CA ASN A 436 -13.64 6.97 -26.90
C ASN A 436 -13.01 7.77 -28.05
N GLN A 437 -13.76 8.65 -28.70
CA GLN A 437 -13.24 9.60 -29.71
C GLN A 437 -13.42 11.05 -29.29
N TYR A 438 -12.35 11.82 -29.43
CA TYR A 438 -12.25 13.23 -29.04
C TYR A 438 -11.93 14.06 -30.27
N GLN A 439 -12.85 14.97 -30.61
CA GLN A 439 -12.67 15.94 -31.67
C GLN A 439 -12.07 17.22 -31.07
N LEU A 440 -10.95 17.66 -31.61
CA LEU A 440 -10.30 18.92 -31.27
C LEU A 440 -10.51 19.90 -32.42
N SER A 441 -11.09 21.05 -32.10
CA SER A 441 -11.24 22.18 -33.02
C SER A 441 -10.39 23.34 -32.48
N SER A 442 -9.47 23.86 -33.29
CA SER A 442 -8.61 24.97 -32.90
C SER A 442 -9.36 26.30 -32.94
N MET A 443 -9.06 27.20 -32.02
CA MET A 443 -9.53 28.60 -32.01
C MET A 443 -9.06 29.36 -33.25
N TYR A 444 -7.93 28.96 -33.81
CA TYR A 444 -7.30 29.59 -34.98
C TYR A 444 -7.50 28.77 -36.26
N ALA A 445 -8.54 27.93 -36.31
CA ALA A 445 -8.86 27.14 -37.50
C ALA A 445 -9.19 28.03 -38.71
N GLU A 446 -8.60 27.73 -39.87
CA GLU A 446 -8.82 28.49 -41.11
C GLU A 446 -10.19 28.16 -41.72
N HIS A 447 -10.63 26.91 -41.58
CA HIS A 447 -11.93 26.43 -42.03
C HIS A 447 -12.73 25.76 -40.91
N LYS A 448 -14.07 25.81 -40.99
CA LYS A 448 -14.98 25.22 -39.98
C LYS A 448 -14.90 23.69 -39.88
N ASP A 449 -14.30 23.07 -40.89
CA ASP A 449 -14.13 21.63 -41.00
C ASP A 449 -12.73 21.17 -40.56
N ASP A 450 -11.84 22.10 -40.20
CA ASP A 450 -10.50 21.80 -39.72
C ASP A 450 -10.56 21.23 -38.30
N ARG A 451 -10.53 19.91 -38.22
CA ARG A 451 -10.72 19.16 -36.98
C ARG A 451 -9.68 18.05 -36.88
N LEU A 452 -9.13 17.90 -35.69
CA LEU A 452 -8.27 16.77 -35.34
C LEU A 452 -9.09 15.76 -34.55
N LEU A 453 -8.95 14.48 -34.86
CA LEU A 453 -9.73 13.42 -34.20
C LEU A 453 -8.77 12.48 -33.48
N PHE A 454 -8.92 12.33 -32.17
CA PHE A 454 -8.13 11.42 -31.35
C PHE A 454 -8.99 10.28 -30.82
N LYS A 455 -8.44 9.08 -30.78
CA LYS A 455 -9.09 7.90 -30.19
C LYS A 455 -8.30 7.42 -28.98
N ALA A 456 -8.96 7.26 -27.84
CA ALA A 456 -8.35 6.63 -26.67
C ALA A 456 -8.28 5.11 -26.85
N ASN A 457 -7.10 4.53 -26.65
CA ASN A 457 -6.91 3.08 -26.68
C ASN A 457 -7.06 2.49 -25.27
N ASN A 458 -8.09 1.64 -25.07
CA ASN A 458 -8.40 1.04 -23.78
C ASN A 458 -7.43 -0.09 -23.36
N GLN A 459 -6.59 -0.58 -24.28
CA GLN A 459 -5.69 -1.72 -24.02
C GLN A 459 -4.32 -1.30 -23.48
N THR A 460 -3.90 -0.05 -23.69
CA THR A 460 -2.59 0.48 -23.30
C THR A 460 -2.75 1.79 -22.56
N GLY A 461 -3.06 1.72 -21.26
CA GLY A 461 -2.83 2.80 -20.30
C GLY A 461 -3.28 4.21 -20.70
N GLY A 462 -4.38 4.37 -21.45
CA GLY A 462 -4.89 5.67 -21.85
C GLY A 462 -4.09 6.40 -22.94
N SER A 463 -3.31 5.69 -23.76
CA SER A 463 -2.66 6.30 -24.92
C SER A 463 -3.67 6.79 -25.95
N MET A 464 -3.49 8.02 -26.42
CA MET A 464 -4.33 8.67 -27.43
C MET A 464 -3.69 8.52 -28.81
N GLN A 465 -4.46 8.07 -29.80
CA GLN A 465 -4.00 7.92 -31.18
C GLN A 465 -4.71 8.93 -32.08
N LEU A 466 -3.95 9.63 -32.93
CA LEU A 466 -4.51 10.53 -33.94
C LEU A 466 -5.12 9.70 -35.09
N LEU A 467 -6.35 10.01 -35.47
CA LEU A 467 -7.03 9.51 -36.67
C LEU A 467 -6.80 10.49 -37.81
N GLU A 468 -6.65 9.95 -39.02
CA GLU A 468 -6.48 10.77 -40.22
C GLU A 468 -7.76 11.56 -40.53
N THR A 469 -7.61 12.88 -40.65
CA THR A 469 -8.62 13.81 -41.14
C THR A 469 -8.03 14.61 -42.30
N ASP A 470 -8.87 15.28 -43.10
CA ASP A 470 -8.39 16.14 -44.19
C ASP A 470 -7.45 17.24 -43.68
N PHE A 471 -7.71 17.74 -42.46
CA PHE A 471 -6.83 18.68 -41.78
C PHE A 471 -5.54 18.04 -41.27
N SER A 472 -5.56 16.81 -40.75
CA SER A 472 -4.32 16.16 -40.31
C SER A 472 -3.34 15.93 -41.47
N ARG A 473 -3.85 15.76 -42.71
CA ARG A 473 -3.01 15.59 -43.90
C ARG A 473 -2.19 16.82 -44.25
N THR A 474 -2.66 18.02 -43.92
CA THR A 474 -1.91 19.27 -44.16
C THR A 474 -0.79 19.49 -43.14
N LEU A 475 -0.82 18.77 -42.02
CA LEU A 475 0.12 18.90 -40.89
C LEU A 475 1.14 17.75 -40.82
N HIS A 476 1.38 17.04 -41.93
CA HIS A 476 2.20 15.83 -41.95
C HIS A 476 3.61 16.04 -41.36
N GLU A 477 4.28 17.15 -41.70
CA GLU A 477 5.62 17.47 -41.18
C GLU A 477 5.65 17.63 -39.65
N LEU A 478 4.60 18.24 -39.08
CA LEU A 478 4.46 18.42 -37.63
C LEU A 478 4.10 17.11 -36.92
N ILE A 479 3.29 16.26 -37.57
CA ILE A 479 2.95 14.92 -37.08
C ILE A 479 4.21 14.05 -37.01
N ASP A 480 5.02 14.02 -38.07
CA ASP A 480 6.26 13.25 -38.13
C ASP A 480 7.25 13.69 -37.05
N LEU A 481 7.46 14.99 -36.91
CA LEU A 481 8.39 15.51 -35.91
C LEU A 481 7.90 15.30 -34.46
N HIS A 482 6.66 15.67 -34.14
CA HIS A 482 6.21 15.75 -32.75
C HIS A 482 5.49 14.49 -32.25
N LEU A 483 4.76 13.79 -33.12
CA LEU A 483 4.06 12.54 -32.75
C LEU A 483 4.93 11.31 -33.01
N PHE A 484 5.65 11.21 -34.14
CA PHE A 484 6.48 10.03 -34.42
C PHE A 484 7.87 10.10 -33.76
N HIS A 485 8.62 11.19 -33.93
CA HIS A 485 9.98 11.29 -33.36
C HIS A 485 9.99 11.62 -31.86
N GLN A 486 9.18 12.58 -31.42
CA GLN A 486 9.17 13.03 -30.02
C GLN A 486 8.13 12.32 -29.14
N ASN A 487 7.19 11.58 -29.75
CA ASN A 487 6.11 10.86 -29.06
C ASN A 487 5.34 11.71 -28.03
N SER A 488 5.05 12.97 -28.38
CA SER A 488 4.43 13.94 -27.46
C SER A 488 3.28 14.69 -28.11
N ILE A 489 2.05 14.31 -27.74
CA ILE A 489 0.82 15.00 -28.17
C ILE A 489 0.78 16.46 -27.69
N PRO A 490 1.17 16.80 -26.45
CA PRO A 490 1.22 18.20 -26.04
C PRO A 490 2.19 19.05 -26.87
N ALA A 491 3.34 18.49 -27.26
CA ALA A 491 4.31 19.19 -28.12
C ALA A 491 3.71 19.42 -29.53
N PHE A 492 3.06 18.39 -30.09
CA PHE A 492 2.37 18.49 -31.36
C PHE A 492 1.27 19.56 -31.36
N LEU A 493 0.34 19.51 -30.39
CA LEU A 493 -0.77 20.48 -30.33
C LEU A 493 -0.27 21.91 -30.12
N SER A 494 0.81 22.09 -29.34
CA SER A 494 1.43 23.41 -29.15
C SER A 494 2.05 23.95 -30.44
N ALA A 495 2.77 23.10 -31.18
CA ALA A 495 3.36 23.47 -32.48
C ALA A 495 2.28 23.83 -33.51
N VAL A 496 1.20 23.05 -33.57
CA VAL A 496 0.04 23.35 -34.44
C VAL A 496 -0.63 24.66 -34.04
N THR A 497 -0.79 24.95 -32.75
CA THR A 497 -1.36 26.23 -32.29
C THR A 497 -0.49 27.41 -32.72
N LEU A 498 0.84 27.30 -32.60
CA LEU A 498 1.76 28.35 -33.02
C LEU A 498 1.76 28.54 -34.54
N ASP A 499 1.69 27.46 -35.32
CA ASP A 499 1.63 27.52 -36.78
C ASP A 499 0.32 28.17 -37.25
N LEU A 500 -0.84 27.71 -36.74
CA LEU A 500 -2.14 28.30 -37.06
C LEU A 500 -2.23 29.78 -36.65
N PHE A 501 -1.70 30.13 -35.48
CA PHE A 501 -1.64 31.52 -35.04
C PHE A 501 -0.73 32.37 -35.94
N SER A 502 0.42 31.83 -36.36
CA SER A 502 1.32 32.50 -37.30
C SER A 502 0.64 32.76 -38.64
N ARG A 503 -0.08 31.78 -39.19
CA ARG A 503 -0.83 31.91 -40.45
C ARG A 503 -1.97 32.94 -40.36
N GLN A 504 -2.62 33.04 -39.21
CA GLN A 504 -3.67 34.03 -38.99
C GLN A 504 -3.13 35.45 -38.78
N THR A 505 -1.89 35.59 -38.30
CA THR A 505 -1.24 36.89 -38.06
C THR A 505 -0.33 37.35 -39.19
N SER A 506 0.03 36.48 -40.13
CA SER A 506 0.68 36.84 -41.39
C SER A 506 -0.32 37.48 -42.34
N VAL A 507 -0.57 38.77 -42.12
CA VAL A 507 -1.17 39.70 -43.10
C VAL A 507 -0.06 40.30 -43.96
#